data_AF-A0A2W4NZU1-F1
#
_entry.id   AF-A0A2W4NZU1-F1
#
_cell.length_a   1.000
_cell.length_b   1.000
_cell.length_c   1.000
_cell.angle_alpha   90.00
_cell.angle_beta   90.00
_cell.angle_gamma   90.00
#
_symmetry.space_group_name_H-M   'P 1'
#
loop_
_entity.id
_entity.type
_entity.pdbx_description
1 polymer ?
#
loop_
_entity_poly.entity_id
_entity_poly.type
_entity_poly.pdbx_seq_one_letter_code
_entity_poly.pdbx_strand_id
1 'polypeptide(L)' 'MIKIYGTIQSRTPRCLWALEEAGVAYELVPVNFLAGDAQTPEFLAVNPNGKVPALVDGDLR' A
#
# COMPACT_ATOMS: atom_id res chain seq x y z
N MET A 1 0.77 -10.79 7.97
CA MET A 1 0.45 -10.90 6.53
C MET A 1 0.69 -9.54 5.94
N ILE A 2 1.53 -9.46 4.90
CA ILE A 2 1.92 -8.18 4.30
C ILE A 2 0.70 -7.54 3.64
N LYS A 3 0.45 -6.27 3.94
CA LYS A 3 -0.54 -5.45 3.24
C LYS A 3 0.15 -4.38 2.42
N ILE A 4 -0.20 -4.28 1.16
CA ILE A 4 0.24 -3.19 0.28
C ILE A 4 -0.96 -2.30 0.00
N TYR A 5 -0.87 -1.06 0.44
CA TYR A 5 -1.88 -0.05 0.16
C TYR A 5 -1.55 0.69 -1.13
N GLY A 6 -2.48 0.73 -2.07
CA GLY A 6 -2.30 1.48 -3.30
C GLY A 6 -3.21 1.07 -4.45
N THR A 7 -2.76 1.37 -5.66
CA THR A 7 -3.50 1.09 -6.89
C THR A 7 -2.53 0.80 -8.02
N ILE A 8 -2.93 -0.08 -8.94
CA ILE A 8 -2.14 -0.50 -10.10
C ILE A 8 -1.80 0.67 -11.03
N GLN A 9 -2.55 1.77 -10.98
CA GLN A 9 -2.30 2.98 -11.77
C GLN A 9 -1.15 3.84 -11.23
N SER A 10 -0.59 3.47 -10.07
CA SER A 10 0.50 4.20 -9.41
C SER A 10 1.82 3.43 -9.48
N ARG A 11 2.74 3.68 -8.53
CA ARG A 11 4.01 2.97 -8.39
C ARG A 11 3.89 1.65 -7.62
N THR A 12 2.67 1.30 -7.17
CA THR A 12 2.35 0.05 -6.45
C THR A 12 2.80 -1.23 -7.18
N PRO A 13 2.67 -1.38 -8.52
CA PRO A 13 3.05 -2.62 -9.20
C PRO A 13 4.50 -3.05 -8.98
N ARG A 14 5.42 -2.12 -8.70
CA ARG A 14 6.83 -2.45 -8.39
C ARG A 14 6.97 -3.20 -7.06
N CYS A 15 6.17 -2.84 -6.07
CA CYS A 15 6.14 -3.54 -4.79
C CYS A 15 5.48 -4.91 -4.93
N LEU A 16 4.39 -5.00 -5.71
CA LEU A 16 3.70 -6.27 -5.96
C LEU A 16 4.63 -7.25 -6.67
N TRP A 17 5.31 -6.81 -7.73
CA TRP A 17 6.27 -7.64 -8.45
C TRP A 17 7.39 -8.15 -7.53
N ALA A 18 7.96 -7.29 -6.69
CA ALA A 18 8.97 -7.73 -5.72
C ALA A 18 8.45 -8.81 -4.75
N LEU A 19 7.19 -8.73 -4.33
CA LEU A 19 6.57 -9.73 -3.45
C LEU A 19 6.29 -11.05 -4.17
N GLU A 20 5.85 -10.99 -5.43
CA GLU A 20 5.66 -12.16 -6.29
C GLU A 20 6.99 -12.89 -6.53
N GLU A 21 8.05 -12.17 -6.89
CA GLU A 21 9.39 -12.75 -7.08
C GLU A 21 9.94 -13.38 -5.79
N ALA A 22 9.61 -12.79 -4.63
CA ALA A 22 9.97 -13.32 -3.34
C ALA A 22 9.10 -14.50 -2.89
N GLY A 23 8.00 -14.80 -3.59
CA GLY A 23 7.05 -15.85 -3.21
C GLY A 23 6.32 -15.58 -1.90
N VAL A 24 6.16 -14.32 -1.50
CA VAL A 24 5.56 -13.93 -0.22
C VAL A 24 4.08 -13.59 -0.42
N ALA A 25 3.22 -14.18 0.41
CA ALA A 25 1.80 -13.86 0.40
C ALA A 25 1.53 -12.42 0.88
N TYR A 26 0.73 -11.68 0.12
CA TYR A 26 0.33 -10.31 0.45
C TYR A 26 -1.14 -10.04 0.13
N GLU A 27 -1.67 -8.97 0.70
CA GLU A 27 -2.98 -8.41 0.41
C GLU A 27 -2.80 -7.03 -0.24
N LEU A 28 -3.39 -6.80 -1.42
CA LEU A 28 -3.48 -5.47 -2.01
C LEU A 28 -4.73 -4.76 -1.44
N VAL A 29 -4.52 -3.70 -0.68
CA VAL A 29 -5.56 -2.82 -0.15
C VAL A 29 -5.73 -1.63 -1.11
N PRO A 30 -6.88 -1.52 -1.82
CA PRO A 30 -7.09 -0.45 -2.78
C PRO A 30 -7.10 0.93 -2.11
N VAL A 31 -6.40 1.89 -2.70
CA VAL A 31 -6.45 3.30 -2.29
C VAL A 31 -6.72 4.17 -3.51
N ASN A 32 -7.84 4.88 -3.51
CA ASN A 32 -8.19 5.80 -4.57
C ASN A 32 -7.67 7.22 -4.26
N PHE A 33 -6.50 7.54 -4.78
CA PHE A 33 -5.91 8.87 -4.61
C PHE A 33 -6.71 9.99 -5.31
N LEU A 34 -7.54 9.68 -6.30
CA LEU A 34 -8.43 10.66 -6.94
C LEU A 34 -9.65 10.99 -6.08
N ALA A 35 -10.11 10.03 -5.26
CA ALA A 35 -11.20 10.22 -4.30
C ALA A 35 -10.73 10.86 -2.98
N GLY A 36 -9.41 11.05 -2.82
CA GLY A 36 -8.84 11.61 -1.58
C GLY A 36 -8.55 10.58 -0.49
N ASP A 37 -8.70 9.27 -0.76
CA ASP A 37 -8.47 8.20 0.22
C ASP A 37 -7.07 8.26 0.86
N ALA A 38 -6.07 8.73 0.09
CA ALA A 38 -4.70 8.87 0.56
C ALA A 38 -4.51 10.03 1.58
N GLN A 39 -5.55 10.79 1.89
CA GLN A 39 -5.52 11.90 2.84
C GLN A 39 -6.44 11.68 4.04
N THR A 40 -7.14 10.54 4.11
CA THR A 40 -8.00 10.26 5.25
C THR A 40 -7.17 9.97 6.50
N PRO A 41 -7.68 10.26 7.72
CA PRO A 41 -6.97 9.95 8.96
C PRO A 41 -6.54 8.48 9.06
N GLU A 42 -7.36 7.57 8.53
CA GLU A 42 -7.09 6.13 8.52
C GLU A 42 -5.87 5.79 7.66
N PHE A 43 -5.76 6.38 6.47
CA PHE A 43 -4.58 6.16 5.62
C PHE A 43 -3.34 6.91 6.13
N LEU A 44 -3.50 8.11 6.69
CA LEU A 44 -2.39 8.86 7.27
C LEU A 44 -1.79 8.15 8.50
N ALA A 45 -2.57 7.34 9.22
CA ALA A 45 -2.05 6.46 10.28
C ALA A 45 -1.16 5.32 9.74
N VAL A 46 -1.29 4.98 8.46
CA VAL A 46 -0.42 4.03 7.74
C VAL A 46 0.79 4.76 7.15
N ASN A 47 0.57 5.84 6.38
CA ASN A 47 1.65 6.64 5.82
C ASN A 47 1.37 8.14 6.02
N PRO A 48 2.08 8.81 6.94
CA PRO A 48 1.84 10.22 7.24
C PRO A 48 2.13 11.17 6.06
N ASN A 49 2.85 10.71 5.04
CA ASN A 49 3.05 11.49 3.81
C ASN A 49 1.83 11.48 2.87
N GLY A 50 0.84 10.63 3.13
CA GLY A 50 -0.36 10.52 2.31
C GLY A 50 -0.08 10.10 0.86
N LYS A 51 0.87 9.18 0.66
CA LYS A 51 1.27 8.67 -0.66
C LYS A 51 1.18 7.14 -0.73
N VAL A 52 0.95 6.65 -1.94
CA VAL A 52 0.98 5.21 -2.26
C VAL A 52 2.18 4.91 -3.18
N PRO A 53 2.75 3.69 -3.13
CA PRO A 53 2.40 2.59 -2.24
C PRO A 53 2.86 2.79 -0.79
N ALA A 54 2.19 2.11 0.14
CA ALA A 54 2.62 1.94 1.53
C ALA A 54 2.53 0.45 1.93
N LEU A 55 3.42 -0.02 2.80
CA LEU A 55 3.52 -1.42 3.22
C LEU A 55 3.29 -1.51 4.73
N VAL A 56 2.48 -2.48 5.16
CA VAL A 56 2.38 -2.88 6.56
C VAL A 56 2.71 -4.37 6.67
N ASP A 57 3.61 -4.72 7.58
CA ASP A 57 3.96 -6.10 7.90
C ASP A 57 3.96 -6.33 9.42
N GLY A 58 2.83 -6.82 9.94
CA GLY A 58 2.65 -6.96 11.39
C GLY A 58 2.73 -5.59 12.08
N ASP A 59 3.70 -5.44 12.97
CA ASP A 59 3.94 -4.20 13.73
C ASP A 59 4.78 -3.17 12.95
N LEU A 60 5.32 -3.53 11.78
CA LEU A 60 6.07 -2.62 10.91
C LEU A 60 5.09 -1.84 10.01
N ARG A 61 5.07 -0.51 10.13
CA ARG A 61 4.27 0.44 9.35
C ARG A 61 5.05 1.69 8.98
#